data_AF-A0A2M7W5E3-F1
#
_entry.id   AF-A0A2M7W5E3-F1
#
_cell.length_a   1.000
_cell.length_b   1.000
_cell.length_c   1.000
_cell.angle_alpha   90.00
_cell.angle_beta   90.00
_cell.angle_gamma   90.00
#
_symmetry.space_group_name_H-M   'P 1'
#
loop_
_entity.id
_entity.type
_entity.pdbx_description
1 polymer ?
#
loop_
_entity_poly.entity_id
_entity_poly.type
_entity_poly.pdbx_seq_one_letter_code
_entity_poly.pdbx_strand_id
1 'polypeptide(L)'
;MKRYFKLYLSFIKNCLIREMEFRSNFIWHNLVSLIWAVVVMLVFFFIYQQVNTVNGWTMEAVLLLTAVYFLVDRIFDSFFEINFDNFVPLVNTGQLDLILIKPASSQFFVSLRHFSFAMIFSNLTMAGAIIYLSLTYFSPIYW
;
A
#
# COMPACT_ATOMS: atom_id res chain seq x y z
N MET A 1 21.65 -1.60 13.90
CA MET A 1 20.21 -1.29 13.77
C MET A 1 19.90 0.21 13.78
N LYS A 2 20.23 0.99 14.82
CA LYS A 2 19.92 2.44 14.89
C LYS A 2 20.41 3.26 13.68
N ARG A 3 21.59 2.96 13.15
CA ARG A 3 22.15 3.61 11.93
C ARG A 3 21.30 3.34 10.68
N TYR A 4 20.85 2.11 10.46
CA TYR A 4 20.00 1.75 9.30
C TYR A 4 18.61 2.38 9.40
N PHE A 5 18.04 2.43 10.59
CA PHE A 5 16.76 3.12 10.81
C PHE A 5 16.86 4.62 10.53
N LYS A 6 17.92 5.28 11.03
CA LYS A 6 18.17 6.71 10.74
C LYS A 6 18.34 6.96 9.24
N LEU A 7 19.06 6.07 8.54
CA LEU A 7 19.25 6.14 7.10
C LEU A 7 17.92 5.97 6.34
N TYR A 8 17.09 5.00 6.75
CA TYR A 8 15.76 4.80 6.17
C TYR A 8 14.87 6.04 6.33
N LEU A 9 14.88 6.64 7.52
CA LEU A 9 14.11 7.86 7.78
C LEU A 9 14.55 9.02 6.88
N SER A 10 15.85 9.12 6.58
CA SER A 10 16.37 10.08 5.60
C SER A 10 15.88 9.79 4.18
N PHE A 11 15.77 8.52 3.78
CA PHE A 11 15.20 8.14 2.48
C PHE A 11 13.71 8.48 2.37
N ILE A 12 12.92 8.16 3.39
CA ILE A 12 11.51 8.54 3.49
C ILE A 12 11.36 10.06 3.35
N LYS A 13 12.16 10.83 4.10
CA LYS A 13 12.13 12.29 4.03
C LYS A 13 12.46 12.81 2.63
N ASN A 14 13.46 12.24 1.98
CA ASN A 14 13.83 12.62 0.61
C ASN A 14 12.73 12.26 -0.42
N CYS A 15 12.09 11.11 -0.28
CA CYS A 15 10.97 10.71 -1.12
C CYS A 15 9.78 11.66 -0.93
N LEU A 16 9.48 12.02 0.31
CA LEU A 16 8.40 12.96 0.62
C LEU A 16 8.66 14.35 0.02
N ILE A 17 9.87 14.88 0.14
CA ILE A 17 10.24 16.17 -0.45
C ILE A 17 10.04 16.13 -1.97
N ARG A 18 10.50 15.06 -2.63
CA ARG A 18 10.32 14.86 -4.07
C ARG A 18 8.84 14.83 -4.48
N GLU A 19 8.01 14.09 -3.74
CA GLU A 19 6.58 14.02 -4.07
C GLU A 19 5.86 15.35 -3.84
N MET A 20 6.28 16.11 -2.82
CA MET A 20 5.72 17.42 -2.52
C MET A 20 6.10 18.51 -3.55
N GLU A 21 7.22 18.37 -4.26
CA GLU A 21 7.55 19.26 -5.40
C GLU A 21 6.43 19.23 -6.46
N PHE A 22 5.86 18.06 -6.73
CA PHE A 22 4.75 17.86 -7.65
C PHE A 22 3.45 17.53 -6.91
N ARG A 23 3.05 18.41 -5.98
CA ARG A 23 1.84 18.24 -5.14
C ARG A 23 0.57 17.82 -5.90
N SER A 24 0.37 18.27 -7.14
CA SER A 24 -0.79 17.88 -7.94
C SER A 24 -0.70 16.41 -8.37
N ASN A 25 0.47 15.96 -8.83
CA ASN A 25 0.71 14.57 -9.17
C ASN A 25 0.57 13.66 -7.94
N PHE A 26 1.08 14.11 -6.79
CA PHE A 26 0.92 13.41 -5.51
C PHE A 26 -0.56 13.16 -5.15
N ILE A 27 -1.38 14.20 -5.22
CA ILE A 27 -2.82 14.11 -4.94
C ILE A 27 -3.50 13.22 -5.98
N TRP A 28 -3.18 13.38 -7.27
CA TRP A 28 -3.77 12.58 -8.33
C TRP A 28 -3.49 11.09 -8.18
N HIS A 29 -2.25 10.72 -7.87
CA HIS A 29 -1.90 9.31 -7.71
C HIS A 29 -2.62 8.68 -6.50
N ASN A 30 -2.72 9.43 -5.40
CA ASN A 30 -3.50 9.01 -4.23
C ASN A 30 -5.00 8.87 -4.54
N LEU A 31 -5.57 9.80 -5.31
CA LEU A 31 -6.98 9.74 -5.72
C LEU A 31 -7.24 8.54 -6.63
N VAL A 32 -6.37 8.27 -7.60
CA VAL A 32 -6.52 7.11 -8.49
C VAL A 32 -6.48 5.81 -7.69
N SER A 33 -5.53 5.67 -6.76
CA SER A 33 -5.47 4.50 -5.88
C SER A 33 -6.70 4.35 -4.99
N LEU A 34 -7.20 5.46 -4.44
CA LEU A 34 -8.42 5.47 -3.65
C LEU A 34 -9.65 5.04 -4.47
N ILE A 35 -9.81 5.61 -5.67
CA ILE A 35 -10.91 5.27 -6.58
C ILE A 35 -10.87 3.78 -6.90
N TRP A 36 -9.68 3.23 -7.18
CA TRP A 36 -9.52 1.80 -7.44
C TRP A 36 -9.99 0.94 -6.26
N ALA A 37 -9.57 1.28 -5.03
CA ALA A 37 -10.00 0.56 -3.84
C ALA A 37 -11.53 0.62 -3.63
N VAL A 38 -12.13 1.80 -3.85
CA VAL A 38 -13.59 1.99 -3.74
C VAL A 38 -14.33 1.18 -4.81
N VAL A 39 -13.87 1.19 -6.06
CA VAL A 39 -14.48 0.44 -7.16
C VAL A 39 -14.52 -1.04 -6.82
N VAL A 40 -13.43 -1.60 -6.29
CA VAL A 40 -13.40 -3.03 -5.96
C VAL A 40 -14.36 -3.37 -4.81
N MET A 41 -14.46 -2.51 -3.79
CA MET A 41 -15.47 -2.66 -2.74
C MET A 41 -16.91 -2.59 -3.30
N LEU A 42 -17.17 -1.66 -4.24
CA LEU A 42 -18.47 -1.52 -4.88
C LEU A 42 -18.85 -2.74 -5.74
N VAL A 43 -17.88 -3.38 -6.39
CA VAL A 43 -18.14 -4.61 -7.16
C VAL A 43 -18.75 -5.69 -6.26
N PHE A 44 -18.13 -5.97 -5.11
CA PHE A 44 -18.69 -6.93 -4.15
C PHE A 44 -20.02 -6.46 -3.57
N PHE A 45 -20.15 -5.16 -3.27
CA PHE A 45 -21.42 -4.59 -2.81
C PHE A 45 -22.56 -4.85 -3.80
N PHE A 46 -22.34 -4.65 -5.11
CA PHE A 46 -23.35 -4.88 -6.14
C PHE A 46 -23.67 -6.37 -6.35
N ILE A 47 -22.67 -7.25 -6.24
CA ILE A 47 -22.90 -8.71 -6.34
C ILE A 47 -23.86 -9.18 -5.24
N TYR A 48 -23.65 -8.73 -4.00
CA TYR A 48 -24.47 -9.13 -2.86
C TYR A 48 -25.87 -8.48 -2.83
N GLN A 49 -26.15 -7.50 -3.70
CA GLN A 49 -27.54 -7.06 -3.89
C GLN A 49 -28.40 -8.09 -4.62
N GLN A 50 -27.80 -8.99 -5.40
CA GLN A 50 -28.52 -10.03 -6.14
C GLN A 50 -28.43 -11.40 -5.47
N VAL A 51 -27.53 -11.57 -4.50
CA VAL A 51 -27.25 -12.85 -3.85
C VAL A 51 -27.14 -12.66 -2.33
N ASN A 52 -27.97 -13.37 -1.57
CA ASN A 52 -28.00 -13.24 -0.10
C ASN A 52 -26.72 -13.77 0.56
N THR A 53 -26.21 -14.92 0.10
CA THR A 53 -24.97 -15.52 0.60
C THR A 53 -24.23 -16.23 -0.53
N VAL A 54 -22.90 -16.13 -0.51
CA VAL A 54 -22.04 -16.89 -1.43
C VAL A 54 -21.34 -17.95 -0.59
N ASN A 55 -21.75 -19.21 -0.74
CA ASN A 55 -21.15 -20.34 -0.01
C ASN A 55 -21.08 -20.12 1.54
N GLY A 56 -22.14 -19.56 2.12
CA GLY A 56 -22.22 -19.27 3.55
C GLY A 56 -21.49 -17.99 4.00
N TRP A 57 -20.77 -17.31 3.11
CA TRP A 57 -20.19 -16.00 3.40
C TRP A 57 -21.22 -14.91 3.21
N THR A 58 -21.48 -14.17 4.28
CA THR A 58 -22.30 -12.96 4.24
C THR A 58 -21.53 -11.82 3.56
N MET A 59 -22.29 -10.82 3.12
CA MET A 59 -21.74 -9.64 2.45
C MET A 59 -20.64 -8.95 3.28
N GLU A 60 -20.85 -8.83 4.58
CA GLU A 60 -19.95 -8.14 5.51
C GLU A 60 -18.64 -8.88 5.66
N ALA A 61 -18.69 -10.22 5.70
CA ALA A 61 -17.51 -11.06 5.77
C ALA A 61 -16.62 -10.91 4.52
N VAL A 62 -17.22 -10.83 3.33
CA VAL A 62 -16.47 -10.65 2.08
C VAL A 62 -15.94 -9.23 1.94
N LEU A 63 -16.71 -8.21 2.33
CA LEU A 63 -16.23 -6.83 2.34
C LEU A 63 -15.06 -6.64 3.31
N LEU A 64 -15.10 -7.26 4.48
CA LEU A 64 -14.01 -7.24 5.45
C LEU A 64 -12.77 -7.94 4.89
N LEU A 65 -12.93 -9.14 4.33
CA LEU A 65 -11.83 -9.87 3.69
C LEU A 65 -11.19 -9.05 2.56
N THR A 66 -12.02 -8.42 1.72
CA THR A 66 -11.57 -7.58 0.60
C THR A 66 -10.78 -6.38 1.12
N ALA A 67 -11.28 -5.69 2.15
CA ALA A 67 -10.59 -4.56 2.73
C ALA A 67 -9.23 -4.95 3.36
N VAL A 68 -9.16 -6.10 4.04
CA VAL A 68 -7.90 -6.64 4.59
C VAL A 68 -6.91 -6.98 3.47
N TYR A 69 -7.37 -7.69 2.44
CA TYR A 69 -6.56 -8.00 1.26
C TYR A 69 -5.99 -6.72 0.63
N PHE A 70 -6.84 -5.73 0.37
CA PHE A 70 -6.41 -4.46 -0.21
C PHE A 70 -5.45 -3.69 0.69
N LEU A 71 -5.64 -3.71 2.00
CA LEU A 71 -4.71 -3.05 2.91
C LEU A 71 -3.30 -3.68 2.83
N VAL A 72 -3.22 -5.01 2.81
CA VAL A 72 -1.94 -5.72 2.69
C VAL A 72 -1.28 -5.43 1.34
N ASP A 73 -2.07 -5.48 0.26
CA ASP A 73 -1.62 -5.17 -1.10
C ASP A 73 -1.07 -3.73 -1.18
N ARG A 74 -1.82 -2.73 -0.71
CA ARG A 74 -1.38 -1.33 -0.71
C ARG A 74 -0.18 -1.04 0.18
N ILE A 75 0.00 -1.79 1.27
CA ILE A 75 1.22 -1.73 2.08
C ILE A 75 2.39 -2.31 1.27
N PHE A 76 2.20 -3.44 0.59
CA PHE A 76 3.24 -4.01 -0.26
C PHE A 76 3.65 -3.04 -1.37
N ASP A 77 2.69 -2.43 -2.05
CA ASP A 77 2.92 -1.42 -3.10
C ASP A 77 3.72 -0.24 -2.57
N SER A 78 3.37 0.25 -1.37
CA SER A 78 4.06 1.38 -0.74
C SER A 78 5.53 1.12 -0.43
N PHE A 79 5.87 -0.10 -0.01
CA PHE A 79 7.22 -0.44 0.47
C PHE A 79 8.10 -1.10 -0.59
N PHE A 80 7.54 -1.94 -1.46
CA PHE A 80 8.34 -2.88 -2.25
C PHE A 80 8.17 -2.73 -3.76
N GLU A 81 6.95 -2.51 -4.25
CA GLU A 81 6.66 -2.48 -5.70
C GLU A 81 7.56 -1.48 -6.44
N ILE A 82 7.63 -0.23 -5.97
CA ILE A 82 8.51 0.79 -6.59
C ILE A 82 9.98 0.36 -6.60
N ASN A 83 10.45 -0.31 -5.54
CA ASN A 83 11.84 -0.73 -5.46
C ASN A 83 12.12 -1.88 -6.45
N PHE A 84 11.17 -2.79 -6.64
CA PHE A 84 11.27 -3.86 -7.63
C PHE A 84 11.20 -3.34 -9.06
N ASP A 85 10.30 -2.41 -9.35
CA ASP A 85 10.20 -1.78 -10.67
C ASP A 85 11.47 -1.03 -11.04
N ASN A 86 12.11 -0.37 -10.06
CA ASN A 86 13.38 0.32 -10.27
C ASN A 86 14.58 -0.62 -10.33
N PHE A 87 14.46 -1.88 -9.89
CA PHE A 87 15.58 -2.82 -9.89
C PHE A 87 15.99 -3.24 -11.32
N VAL A 88 15.02 -3.57 -12.17
CA VAL A 88 15.30 -4.02 -13.55
C VAL A 88 16.05 -2.96 -14.36
N PRO A 89 15.61 -1.68 -14.40
CA PRO A 89 16.38 -0.61 -15.04
C PRO A 89 17.78 -0.45 -14.47
N LEU A 90 17.95 -0.63 -13.16
CA LEU A 90 19.24 -0.49 -12.50
C LEU A 90 20.26 -1.53 -12.97
N VAL A 91 19.80 -2.76 -13.20
CA VAL A 91 20.60 -3.86 -13.77
C VAL A 91 20.88 -3.57 -15.25
N ASN A 92 19.84 -3.27 -16.03
CA ASN A 92 19.96 -3.07 -17.48
C ASN A 92 20.87 -1.89 -17.86
N THR A 93 20.93 -0.85 -17.02
CA THR A 93 21.76 0.34 -17.25
C THR A 93 23.16 0.26 -16.62
N GLY A 94 23.48 -0.84 -15.91
CA GLY A 94 24.75 -0.98 -15.19
C GLY A 94 24.90 -0.07 -13.96
N GLN A 95 23.83 0.64 -13.56
CA GLN A 95 23.86 1.51 -12.38
C GLN A 95 23.88 0.74 -11.06
N LEU A 96 23.62 -0.57 -11.09
CA LEU A 96 23.75 -1.44 -9.92
C LEU A 96 25.17 -1.41 -9.34
N ASP A 97 26.19 -1.34 -10.18
CA ASP A 97 27.60 -1.31 -9.74
C ASP A 97 27.89 -0.08 -8.85
N LEU A 98 27.23 1.06 -9.15
CA LEU A 98 27.32 2.27 -8.33
C LEU A 98 26.67 2.11 -6.96
N ILE A 99 25.74 1.18 -6.80
CA ILE A 99 25.12 0.85 -5.51
C ILE A 99 26.01 -0.10 -4.72
N LEU A 100 26.65 -1.06 -5.39
CA LEU A 100 27.54 -2.05 -4.77
C LEU A 100 28.78 -1.42 -4.12
N ILE A 101 29.28 -0.31 -4.67
CA ILE A 101 30.44 0.42 -4.09
C ILE A 101 30.09 1.28 -2.86
N LYS A 102 28.82 1.44 -2.51
CA LYS A 102 28.42 2.29 -1.37
C LYS A 102 28.70 1.57 -0.04
N PRO A 103 29.10 2.30 1.02
CA PRO A 103 29.42 1.73 2.34
C PRO A 103 28.16 1.40 3.16
N ALA A 104 27.19 0.72 2.54
CA ALA A 104 25.96 0.22 3.14
C ALA A 104 25.59 -1.12 2.47
N SER A 105 24.77 -1.94 3.12
CA SER A 105 24.32 -3.19 2.52
C SER A 105 23.54 -2.92 1.22
N SER A 106 24.00 -3.52 0.13
CA SER A 106 23.39 -3.41 -1.19
C SER A 106 21.93 -3.87 -1.18
N GLN A 107 21.64 -4.98 -0.48
CA GLN A 107 20.28 -5.50 -0.33
C GLN A 107 19.32 -4.45 0.26
N PHE A 108 19.72 -3.80 1.35
CA PHE A 108 18.91 -2.77 2.01
C PHE A 108 18.70 -1.55 1.09
N PHE A 109 19.75 -1.18 0.36
CA PHE A 109 19.70 -0.04 -0.54
C PHE A 109 18.86 -0.32 -1.80
N VAL A 110 18.78 -1.56 -2.26
CA VAL A 110 17.93 -1.91 -3.40
C VAL A 110 16.48 -2.04 -2.98
N SER A 111 16.19 -2.64 -1.82
CA SER A 111 14.82 -2.96 -1.42
C SER A 111 14.05 -1.85 -0.70
N LEU A 112 14.73 -0.91 -0.03
CA LEU A 112 14.11 0.07 0.89
C LEU A 112 14.51 1.52 0.58
N ARG A 113 14.96 1.81 -0.66
CA ARG A 113 15.43 3.14 -1.04
C ARG A 113 14.29 4.10 -1.34
N HIS A 114 13.24 3.61 -1.98
CA HIS A 114 12.07 4.39 -2.34
C HIS A 114 10.87 3.96 -1.52
N PHE A 115 10.10 4.93 -1.05
CA PHE A 115 8.84 4.70 -0.37
C PHE A 115 7.76 5.46 -1.12
N SER A 116 6.70 4.76 -1.54
CA SER A 116 5.57 5.39 -2.22
C SER A 116 4.62 6.00 -1.21
N PHE A 117 4.42 7.32 -1.27
CA PHE A 117 3.33 7.97 -0.54
C PHE A 117 2.01 7.96 -1.33
N ALA A 118 2.01 7.34 -2.50
CA ALA A 118 0.87 7.34 -3.41
C ALA A 118 -0.30 6.45 -2.98
N MET A 119 -0.09 5.56 -2.00
CA MET A 119 -1.10 4.63 -1.47
C MET A 119 -1.63 5.05 -0.09
N ILE A 120 -1.28 6.23 0.43
CA ILE A 120 -1.70 6.64 1.78
C ILE A 120 -3.22 6.70 1.88
N PHE A 121 -3.88 7.32 0.90
CA PHE A 121 -5.32 7.53 0.98
C PHE A 121 -6.08 6.20 0.96
N SER A 122 -5.70 5.29 0.05
CA SER A 122 -6.26 3.94 0.01
C SER A 122 -5.99 3.17 1.30
N ASN A 123 -4.77 3.25 1.85
CA ASN A 123 -4.43 2.58 3.12
C ASN A 123 -5.29 3.07 4.28
N LEU A 124 -5.47 4.39 4.42
CA LEU A 124 -6.32 4.98 5.45
C LEU A 124 -7.79 4.57 5.29
N THR A 125 -8.30 4.59 4.06
CA THR A 125 -9.69 4.20 3.79
C THR A 125 -9.93 2.71 4.05
N MET A 126 -9.02 1.82 3.65
CA MET A 126 -9.14 0.38 3.92
C MET A 126 -9.01 0.07 5.41
N ALA A 127 -8.05 0.69 6.10
CA ALA A 127 -7.94 0.54 7.56
C ALA A 127 -9.21 1.03 8.28
N GLY A 128 -9.77 2.17 7.86
CA GLY A 128 -11.04 2.70 8.37
C GLY A 128 -12.21 1.75 8.09
N ALA A 129 -12.29 1.19 6.89
CA ALA A 129 -13.33 0.21 6.52
C ALA A 129 -13.24 -1.07 7.36
N ILE A 130 -12.04 -1.59 7.61
CA ILE A 130 -11.82 -2.77 8.47
C ILE A 130 -12.30 -2.48 9.89
N ILE A 131 -11.89 -1.34 10.47
CA ILE A 131 -12.31 -0.95 11.83
C ILE A 131 -13.84 -0.81 11.89
N TYR A 132 -14.44 -0.14 10.91
CA TYR A 132 -15.89 0.07 10.85
C TYR A 132 -16.67 -1.26 10.75
N LEU A 133 -16.29 -2.14 9.83
CA LEU A 133 -16.95 -3.43 9.63
C LEU A 133 -16.73 -4.38 10.81
N SER A 134 -15.53 -4.38 11.38
CA SER A 134 -15.20 -5.20 12.55
C SER A 134 -16.01 -4.79 13.78
N LEU A 135 -16.21 -3.49 14.00
CA LEU A 135 -16.96 -3.00 15.16
C LEU A 135 -18.46 -3.22 15.02
N THR A 136 -19.01 -3.07 13.81
CA THR A 136 -20.45 -3.15 13.56
C THR A 136 -20.96 -4.59 13.49
N TYR A 137 -20.22 -5.50 12.84
CA TYR A 137 -20.71 -6.85 12.55
C TYR A 137 -19.99 -7.97 13.33
N PHE A 138 -18.73 -7.75 13.74
CA PHE A 138 -17.89 -8.79 14.35
C PHE A 138 -17.45 -8.47 15.78
N SER A 139 -17.96 -7.39 16.38
CA SER A 139 -17.57 -7.04 17.74
C SER A 139 -18.12 -8.06 18.75
N PRO A 140 -17.34 -8.45 19.77
CA PRO A 140 -17.74 -9.44 20.77
C PRO A 140 -18.79 -8.91 21.76
N ILE A 141 -19.36 -7.72 21.55
CA ILE A 141 -20.25 -7.05 22.51
C ILE A 141 -21.66 -7.69 22.55
N TYR A 142 -21.93 -8.64 21.65
CA TYR A 142 -23.21 -9.37 21.60
C TYR A 142 -23.13 -10.86 21.95
N TRP A 143 -22.06 -11.30 22.64
CA TRP A 143 -21.99 -12.62 23.29
C TRP A 143 -21.99 -12.48 24.81
#